data_AF-A0AAW6GPU3-F1
#
_entry.id   AF-A0AAW6GPU3-F1
#
_cell.length_a   1.000
_cell.length_b   1.000
_cell.length_c   1.000
_cell.angle_alpha   90.00
_cell.angle_beta   90.00
_cell.angle_gamma   90.00
#
_symmetry.space_group_name_H-M   'P 1'
#
loop_
_entity.id
_entity.type
_entity.pdbx_description
1 polymer ?
#
loop_
_entity_poly.entity_id
_entity_poly.type
_entity_poly.pdbx_seq_one_letter_code
_entity_poly.pdbx_strand_id
1 'polypeptide(L)'
;MKACRRKYIEWGAAGIGALALFLFFFRILPYHLFHREQTQLFLLATEPLAGYLRHPAALARLSGDFLTQFFYYEGGGPAIMAVVLLLWGVVVFRLLVPYMGRWAWIPTVLAVAWEAGRQCGLSYPLSGTIALTGIGGVLLLCRSCMRRSWKSGLAVSILAVLSGYWLFGCGDWSSRWYNMPDLGREYLLALDSEMYFGRSEKVRKLLAEGEYRSPFTAYYYNLLNAQQDRLPDRLMDGYQPASQGLFLPVAPHSTYLTIYAANEVWFALGDMTMAEHAAILGMIFSPHHTGARAVKRLAEINLVNGDEAAAMKYLRLLQKTMCYRDWAGRRIPGKQTAEVCQWLERKRLLLPATDTLRSSADIPLSLRHLLRNNPDNTLACDYLLCFDLLNKDIGAFAGDYREFAAKKFPSRLYAEGLLIYLAGKKASLDEVEKWNIPPQVLDEFSEYTRLYEANDGNGAPLQAKYGKTYWFYFHYATMKKGK
;
A
#
# COMPACT_ATOMS: atom_id res chain seq x y z
N MET A 1 -50.15 -7.37 -21.66
CA MET A 1 -49.69 -7.54 -20.26
C MET A 1 -48.48 -8.47 -20.06
N LYS A 2 -48.41 -9.67 -20.67
CA LYS A 2 -47.26 -10.60 -20.49
C LYS A 2 -45.88 -10.04 -20.90
N ALA A 3 -45.80 -9.23 -21.96
CA ALA A 3 -44.55 -8.62 -22.41
C ALA A 3 -44.03 -7.50 -21.46
N CYS A 4 -44.95 -6.78 -20.81
CA CYS A 4 -44.61 -5.72 -19.86
C CYS A 4 -44.00 -6.34 -18.58
N ARG A 5 -44.68 -7.35 -18.00
CA ARG A 5 -44.19 -8.11 -16.83
C ARG A 5 -42.81 -8.75 -17.07
N ARG A 6 -42.52 -9.18 -18.30
CA ARG A 6 -41.25 -9.80 -18.69
C ARG A 6 -40.08 -8.80 -18.72
N LYS A 7 -40.29 -7.58 -19.24
CA LYS A 7 -39.27 -6.52 -19.19
C LYS A 7 -38.91 -6.16 -17.74
N TYR A 8 -39.88 -6.07 -16.84
CA TYR A 8 -39.61 -5.77 -15.43
C TYR A 8 -38.76 -6.85 -14.74
N ILE A 9 -38.96 -8.14 -15.08
CA ILE A 9 -38.15 -9.24 -14.52
C ILE A 9 -36.70 -9.18 -15.03
N GLU A 10 -36.50 -8.87 -16.31
CA GLU A 10 -35.16 -8.76 -16.91
C GLU A 10 -34.39 -7.55 -16.34
N TRP A 11 -35.06 -6.40 -16.18
CA TRP A 11 -34.47 -5.23 -15.51
C TRP A 11 -34.23 -5.45 -14.01
N GLY A 12 -35.11 -6.18 -13.33
CA GLY A 12 -34.93 -6.56 -11.93
C GLY A 12 -33.71 -7.47 -11.72
N ALA A 13 -33.54 -8.48 -12.57
CA ALA A 13 -32.38 -9.38 -12.53
C ALA A 13 -31.06 -8.63 -12.80
N ALA A 14 -31.05 -7.72 -13.78
CA ALA A 14 -29.90 -6.87 -14.04
C ALA A 14 -29.57 -5.94 -12.85
N GLY A 15 -30.59 -5.37 -12.19
CA GLY A 15 -30.42 -4.56 -10.99
C GLY A 15 -29.84 -5.35 -9.80
N ILE A 16 -30.30 -6.58 -9.58
CA ILE A 16 -29.74 -7.48 -8.56
C ILE A 16 -28.29 -7.82 -8.88
N GLY A 17 -27.97 -8.13 -10.14
CA GLY A 17 -26.60 -8.39 -10.59
C GLY A 17 -25.67 -7.18 -10.37
N ALA A 18 -26.13 -5.98 -10.71
CA ALA A 18 -25.38 -4.74 -10.46
C ALA A 18 -25.10 -4.53 -8.96
N LEU A 19 -26.12 -4.74 -8.12
CA LEU A 19 -25.98 -4.61 -6.67
C LEU A 19 -25.00 -5.65 -6.11
N ALA A 20 -25.05 -6.89 -6.60
CA ALA A 20 -24.12 -7.94 -6.20
C ALA A 20 -22.67 -7.60 -6.57
N LEU A 21 -22.42 -7.13 -7.81
CA LEU A 21 -21.10 -6.68 -8.25
C LEU A 21 -20.61 -5.48 -7.44
N PHE A 22 -21.49 -4.50 -7.18
CA PHE A 22 -21.17 -3.35 -6.35
C PHE A 22 -20.76 -3.79 -4.95
N LEU A 23 -21.57 -4.61 -4.28
CA LEU A 23 -21.28 -5.10 -2.93
C LEU A 23 -20.02 -5.95 -2.87
N PHE A 24 -19.73 -6.74 -3.90
CA PHE A 24 -18.49 -7.51 -4.02
C PHE A 24 -17.27 -6.56 -3.98
N PHE A 25 -17.20 -5.57 -4.86
CA PHE A 25 -16.07 -4.64 -4.88
C PHE A 25 -16.08 -3.65 -3.71
N PHE A 26 -17.24 -3.30 -3.16
CA PHE A 26 -17.37 -2.35 -2.05
C PHE A 26 -17.04 -2.97 -0.69
N ARG A 27 -17.38 -4.24 -0.46
CA ARG A 27 -17.18 -4.91 0.84
C ARG A 27 -16.02 -5.89 0.85
N ILE A 28 -15.73 -6.56 -0.27
CA ILE A 28 -14.75 -7.65 -0.32
C ILE A 28 -13.40 -7.16 -0.87
N LEU A 29 -13.40 -6.25 -1.85
CA LEU A 29 -12.17 -5.71 -2.48
C LEU A 29 -12.10 -4.17 -2.59
N PRO A 30 -12.43 -3.39 -1.54
CA PRO A 30 -12.39 -1.93 -1.63
C PRO A 30 -10.98 -1.35 -1.86
N TYR A 31 -9.97 -1.84 -1.15
CA TYR A 31 -8.59 -1.32 -1.19
C TYR A 31 -7.84 -1.76 -2.44
N HIS A 32 -8.20 -2.89 -3.04
CA HIS A 32 -7.73 -3.29 -4.36
C HIS A 32 -7.95 -2.20 -5.41
N LEU A 33 -9.18 -1.68 -5.51
CA LEU A 33 -9.52 -0.64 -6.48
C LEU A 33 -8.80 0.67 -6.17
N PHE A 34 -8.72 1.00 -4.88
CA PHE A 34 -8.01 2.19 -4.44
C PHE A 34 -6.52 2.13 -4.80
N HIS A 35 -5.85 1.00 -4.57
CA HIS A 35 -4.44 0.80 -4.93
C HIS A 35 -4.18 0.92 -6.44
N ARG A 36 -5.12 0.47 -7.27
CA ARG A 36 -5.03 0.64 -8.74
C ARG A 36 -5.03 2.12 -9.14
N GLU A 37 -5.81 2.95 -8.46
CA GLU A 37 -5.76 4.40 -8.66
C GLU A 37 -4.45 4.99 -8.15
N GLN A 38 -3.97 4.59 -6.97
CA GLN A 38 -2.72 5.09 -6.41
C GLN A 38 -1.48 4.81 -7.30
N THR A 39 -1.53 3.72 -8.06
CA THR A 39 -0.42 3.25 -8.92
C THR A 39 -0.51 3.73 -10.37
N GLN A 40 -1.53 4.54 -10.71
CA GLN A 40 -1.72 5.11 -12.03
C GLN A 40 -1.90 6.64 -11.93
N LEU A 41 -1.56 7.38 -13.00
CA LEU A 41 -1.77 8.83 -13.08
C LEU A 41 -2.38 9.20 -14.42
N PHE A 42 -3.61 9.74 -14.38
CA PHE A 42 -4.29 10.27 -15.55
C PHE A 42 -4.15 11.80 -15.60
N LEU A 43 -3.65 12.32 -16.72
CA LEU A 43 -3.38 13.75 -16.90
C LEU A 43 -4.29 14.38 -17.95
N LEU A 44 -5.05 15.40 -17.55
CA LEU A 44 -5.81 16.30 -18.41
C LEU A 44 -4.88 17.37 -19.02
N ALA A 45 -3.91 16.91 -19.81
CA ALA A 45 -2.98 17.74 -20.55
C ALA A 45 -2.96 17.32 -22.03
N THR A 46 -2.71 18.27 -22.93
CA THR A 46 -2.79 18.07 -24.38
C THR A 46 -1.86 16.96 -24.88
N GLU A 47 -0.61 16.94 -24.41
CA GLU A 47 0.38 15.95 -24.82
C GLU A 47 0.03 14.51 -24.38
N PRO A 48 -0.23 14.22 -23.07
CA PRO A 48 -0.69 12.89 -22.65
C PRO A 48 -1.98 12.44 -23.37
N LEU A 49 -2.96 13.34 -23.53
CA LEU A 49 -4.22 13.02 -24.21
C LEU A 49 -4.00 12.70 -25.69
N ALA A 50 -3.13 13.43 -26.39
CA ALA A 50 -2.76 13.14 -27.78
C ALA A 50 -1.98 11.81 -27.89
N GLY A 51 -1.23 11.42 -26.85
CA GLY A 51 -0.53 10.14 -26.76
C GLY A 51 -1.45 8.93 -26.92
N TYR A 52 -2.68 8.99 -26.37
CA TYR A 52 -3.66 7.90 -26.52
C TYR A 52 -4.04 7.61 -27.97
N LEU A 53 -4.09 8.65 -28.82
CA LEU A 53 -4.46 8.52 -30.24
C LEU A 53 -3.36 7.86 -31.09
N ARG A 54 -2.13 7.77 -30.58
CA ARG A 54 -0.98 7.16 -31.27
C ARG A 54 -0.93 5.64 -31.10
N HIS A 55 -1.78 5.07 -30.24
CA HIS A 55 -1.81 3.64 -29.95
C HIS A 55 -3.17 3.03 -30.32
N PRO A 56 -3.23 1.74 -30.68
CA PRO A 56 -4.51 1.05 -30.81
C PRO A 56 -5.26 1.01 -29.47
N ALA A 57 -6.57 0.82 -29.52
CA ALA A 57 -7.48 0.90 -28.37
C ALA A 57 -7.57 2.31 -27.74
N ALA A 58 -7.43 3.37 -28.54
CA ALA A 58 -7.34 4.74 -28.05
C ALA A 58 -8.49 5.13 -27.11
N LEU A 59 -9.73 4.83 -27.49
CA LEU A 59 -10.92 5.16 -26.70
C LEU A 59 -11.03 4.28 -25.45
N ALA A 60 -10.73 2.98 -25.56
CA ALA A 60 -10.78 2.07 -24.43
C ALA A 60 -9.75 2.42 -23.35
N ARG A 61 -8.52 2.74 -23.75
CA ARG A 61 -7.44 3.18 -22.85
C ARG A 61 -7.78 4.53 -22.21
N LEU A 62 -8.14 5.53 -23.01
CA LEU A 62 -8.50 6.85 -22.49
C LEU A 62 -9.66 6.77 -21.50
N SER A 63 -10.73 6.06 -21.85
CA SER A 63 -11.92 5.92 -20.97
C SER A 63 -11.60 5.12 -19.72
N GLY A 64 -10.83 4.03 -19.84
CA GLY A 64 -10.44 3.19 -18.72
C GLY A 64 -9.57 3.93 -17.71
N ASP A 65 -8.57 4.65 -18.19
CA ASP A 65 -7.66 5.42 -17.34
C ASP A 65 -8.36 6.62 -16.72
N PHE A 66 -9.21 7.32 -17.50
CA PHE A 66 -10.06 8.39 -17.00
C PHE A 66 -11.01 7.90 -15.91
N LEU A 67 -11.63 6.73 -16.06
CA LEU A 67 -12.56 6.21 -15.05
C LEU A 67 -11.85 5.67 -13.80
N THR A 68 -10.65 5.10 -13.96
CA THR A 68 -9.84 4.58 -12.84
C THR A 68 -9.52 5.66 -11.82
N GLN A 69 -9.36 6.93 -12.24
CA GLN A 69 -9.08 8.04 -11.29
C GLN A 69 -10.15 8.20 -10.20
N PHE A 70 -11.39 7.82 -10.47
CA PHE A 70 -12.49 7.91 -9.50
C PHE A 70 -12.52 6.76 -8.50
N PHE A 71 -11.64 5.75 -8.64
CA PHE A 71 -11.48 4.71 -7.63
C PHE A 71 -10.85 5.30 -6.35
N TYR A 72 -10.36 6.54 -6.41
CA TYR A 72 -10.00 7.36 -5.26
C TYR A 72 -11.13 7.48 -4.22
N TYR A 73 -12.40 7.45 -4.65
CA TYR A 73 -13.56 7.55 -3.77
C TYR A 73 -14.06 6.18 -3.32
N GLU A 74 -14.34 6.02 -2.02
CA GLU A 74 -14.73 4.74 -1.37
C GLU A 74 -15.89 3.99 -2.07
N GLY A 75 -16.88 4.72 -2.62
CA GLY A 75 -17.97 4.13 -3.42
C GLY A 75 -17.83 4.29 -4.94
N GLY A 76 -16.91 5.15 -5.41
CA GLY A 76 -16.77 5.50 -6.82
C GLY A 76 -16.26 4.33 -7.66
N GLY A 77 -15.21 3.66 -7.19
CA GLY A 77 -14.64 2.51 -7.88
C GLY A 77 -15.61 1.33 -8.03
N PRO A 78 -16.23 0.85 -6.93
CA PRO A 78 -17.23 -0.22 -7.00
C PRO A 78 -18.42 0.11 -7.90
N ALA A 79 -18.89 1.36 -7.90
CA ALA A 79 -19.98 1.80 -8.78
C ALA A 79 -19.58 1.73 -10.26
N ILE A 80 -18.40 2.26 -10.61
CA ILE A 80 -17.88 2.20 -11.98
C ILE A 80 -17.69 0.75 -12.43
N MET A 81 -17.12 -0.09 -11.57
CA MET A 81 -16.87 -1.50 -11.88
C MET A 81 -18.19 -2.25 -12.14
N ALA A 82 -19.20 -2.05 -11.29
CA ALA A 82 -20.52 -2.64 -11.46
C ALA A 82 -21.18 -2.21 -12.79
N VAL A 83 -21.08 -0.92 -13.14
CA VAL A 83 -21.63 -0.40 -14.40
C VAL A 83 -20.90 -0.99 -15.62
N VAL A 84 -19.57 -0.99 -15.63
CA VAL A 84 -18.77 -1.49 -16.76
C VAL A 84 -18.99 -2.99 -16.97
N LEU A 85 -19.00 -3.79 -15.90
CA LEU A 85 -19.28 -5.23 -15.98
C LEU A 85 -20.73 -5.54 -16.38
N LEU A 86 -21.69 -4.71 -15.96
CA LEU A 86 -23.08 -4.86 -16.42
C LEU A 86 -23.23 -4.52 -17.91
N LEU A 87 -22.55 -3.47 -18.40
CA LEU A 87 -22.53 -3.14 -19.83
C LEU A 87 -21.95 -4.29 -20.66
N TRP A 88 -20.87 -4.92 -20.18
CA TRP A 88 -20.34 -6.15 -20.77
C TRP A 88 -21.40 -7.26 -20.82
N GLY A 89 -22.09 -7.52 -19.71
CA GLY A 89 -23.19 -8.49 -19.65
C GLY A 89 -24.31 -8.19 -20.64
N VAL A 90 -24.72 -6.92 -20.78
CA VAL A 90 -25.76 -6.50 -21.74
C VAL A 90 -25.33 -6.78 -23.18
N VAL A 91 -24.07 -6.53 -23.52
CA VAL A 91 -23.52 -6.79 -24.85
C VAL A 91 -23.52 -8.30 -25.16
N VAL A 92 -23.02 -9.13 -24.23
CA VAL A 92 -23.00 -10.59 -24.36
C VAL A 92 -24.42 -11.14 -24.51
N PHE A 93 -25.36 -10.70 -23.66
CA PHE A 93 -26.75 -11.13 -23.73
C PHE A 93 -27.37 -10.81 -25.10
N ARG A 94 -27.20 -9.58 -25.60
CA ARG A 94 -27.75 -9.18 -26.91
C ARG A 94 -27.14 -9.94 -28.08
N LEU A 95 -25.88 -10.37 -27.98
CA LEU A 95 -25.22 -11.20 -28.99
C LEU A 95 -25.79 -12.63 -28.99
N LEU A 96 -26.11 -13.19 -27.83
CA LEU A 96 -26.50 -14.61 -27.67
C LEU A 96 -28.01 -14.88 -27.72
N VAL A 97 -28.85 -13.94 -27.28
CA VAL A 97 -30.32 -14.06 -27.28
C VAL A 97 -30.90 -14.56 -28.60
N PRO A 98 -30.43 -14.11 -29.78
CA PRO A 98 -30.98 -14.58 -31.05
C PRO A 98 -30.76 -16.08 -31.34
N TYR A 99 -29.77 -16.70 -30.69
CA TYR A 99 -29.42 -18.10 -30.90
C TYR A 99 -29.95 -19.01 -29.80
N MET A 100 -29.91 -18.54 -28.55
CA MET A 100 -30.23 -19.36 -27.36
C MET A 100 -31.55 -18.94 -26.66
N GLY A 101 -32.18 -17.85 -27.11
CA GLY A 101 -33.40 -17.33 -26.48
C GLY A 101 -33.17 -16.99 -25.00
N ARG A 102 -33.98 -17.59 -24.11
CA ARG A 102 -33.89 -17.37 -22.65
C ARG A 102 -32.63 -17.98 -22.03
N TRP A 103 -32.07 -19.02 -22.63
CA TRP A 103 -30.87 -19.69 -22.12
C TRP A 103 -29.61 -18.83 -22.25
N ALA A 104 -29.65 -17.72 -23.01
CA ALA A 104 -28.57 -16.75 -23.13
C ALA A 104 -28.17 -16.10 -21.79
N TRP A 105 -29.03 -16.12 -20.77
CA TRP A 105 -28.69 -15.62 -19.43
C TRP A 105 -27.55 -16.40 -18.77
N ILE A 106 -27.47 -17.72 -18.95
CA ILE A 106 -26.42 -18.55 -18.35
C ILE A 106 -25.02 -18.15 -18.84
N PRO A 107 -24.72 -18.17 -20.16
CA PRO A 107 -23.41 -17.75 -20.65
C PRO A 107 -23.14 -16.26 -20.40
N THR A 108 -24.18 -15.42 -20.31
CA THR A 108 -24.00 -14.01 -19.92
C THR A 108 -23.47 -13.87 -18.49
N VAL A 109 -24.10 -14.56 -17.53
CA VAL A 109 -23.65 -14.53 -16.13
C VAL A 109 -22.24 -15.10 -16.00
N LEU A 110 -21.93 -16.19 -16.71
CA LEU A 110 -20.58 -16.76 -16.75
C LEU A 110 -19.55 -15.79 -17.34
N ALA A 111 -19.89 -15.08 -18.41
CA ALA A 111 -19.01 -14.08 -19.02
C ALA A 111 -18.76 -12.88 -18.11
N VAL A 112 -19.78 -12.44 -17.36
CA VAL A 112 -19.62 -11.37 -16.35
C VAL A 112 -18.79 -11.85 -15.17
N ALA A 113 -19.03 -13.06 -14.66
CA ALA A 113 -18.25 -13.65 -13.57
C ALA A 113 -16.77 -13.84 -13.96
N TRP A 114 -16.51 -14.31 -15.18
CA TRP A 114 -15.17 -14.45 -15.73
C TRP A 114 -14.44 -13.11 -15.80
N GLU A 115 -15.09 -12.08 -16.34
CA GLU A 115 -14.49 -10.75 -16.46
C GLU A 115 -14.33 -10.05 -15.10
N ALA A 116 -15.27 -10.24 -14.17
CA ALA A 116 -15.16 -9.78 -12.79
C ALA A 116 -13.95 -10.41 -12.10
N GLY A 117 -13.71 -11.70 -12.30
CA GLY A 117 -12.51 -12.37 -11.81
C GLY A 117 -11.23 -11.83 -12.44
N ARG A 118 -11.20 -11.51 -13.74
CA ARG A 118 -10.04 -10.82 -14.32
C ARG A 118 -9.77 -9.47 -13.63
N GLN A 119 -10.83 -8.71 -13.32
CA GLN A 119 -10.76 -7.43 -12.60
C GLN A 119 -10.28 -7.52 -11.14
N CYS A 120 -10.21 -8.72 -10.55
CA CYS A 120 -9.54 -8.95 -9.26
C CYS A 120 -7.99 -8.92 -9.35
N GLY A 121 -7.42 -8.81 -10.56
CA GLY A 121 -5.99 -8.66 -10.78
C GLY A 121 -5.53 -7.21 -10.68
N LEU A 122 -4.52 -6.91 -9.86
CA LEU A 122 -4.03 -5.54 -9.66
C LEU A 122 -3.49 -4.89 -10.94
N SER A 123 -2.96 -5.71 -11.85
CA SER A 123 -2.42 -5.26 -13.14
C SER A 123 -3.45 -5.30 -14.27
N TYR A 124 -4.66 -5.82 -14.05
CA TYR A 124 -5.65 -5.89 -15.12
C TYR A 124 -6.37 -4.54 -15.25
N PRO A 125 -6.22 -3.82 -16.37
CA PRO A 125 -6.74 -2.47 -16.49
C PRO A 125 -8.24 -2.47 -16.78
N LEU A 126 -8.94 -1.42 -16.36
CA LEU A 126 -10.37 -1.24 -16.67
C LEU A 126 -10.60 -1.09 -18.18
N SER A 127 -9.60 -0.55 -18.89
CA SER A 127 -9.59 -0.44 -20.35
C SER A 127 -9.74 -1.79 -21.05
N GLY A 128 -9.31 -2.90 -20.44
CA GLY A 128 -9.52 -4.25 -20.96
C GLY A 128 -11.01 -4.62 -21.10
N THR A 129 -11.80 -4.38 -20.04
CA THR A 129 -13.26 -4.63 -20.09
C THR A 129 -13.97 -3.66 -21.03
N ILE A 130 -13.54 -2.40 -21.07
CA ILE A 130 -14.11 -1.41 -22.00
C ILE A 130 -13.82 -1.80 -23.44
N ALA A 131 -12.62 -2.30 -23.75
CA ALA A 131 -12.26 -2.83 -25.06
C ALA A 131 -13.19 -4.00 -25.45
N LEU A 132 -13.35 -5.00 -24.57
CA LEU A 132 -14.25 -6.14 -24.82
C LEU A 132 -15.69 -5.69 -25.07
N THR A 133 -16.20 -4.78 -24.24
CA THR A 133 -17.54 -4.22 -24.37
C THR A 133 -17.70 -3.45 -25.68
N GLY A 134 -16.70 -2.64 -26.06
CA GLY A 134 -16.69 -1.88 -27.29
C GLY A 134 -16.66 -2.75 -28.54
N ILE A 135 -15.79 -3.78 -28.59
CA ILE A 135 -15.75 -4.76 -29.68
C ILE A 135 -17.09 -5.46 -29.83
N GLY A 136 -17.69 -5.92 -28.73
CA GLY A 136 -19.02 -6.53 -28.78
C GLY A 136 -20.10 -5.55 -29.24
N GLY A 137 -19.99 -4.27 -28.89
CA GLY A 137 -20.84 -3.19 -29.43
C GLY A 137 -20.70 -3.01 -30.94
N VAL A 138 -19.46 -3.03 -31.47
CA VAL A 138 -19.17 -2.99 -32.91
C VAL A 138 -19.79 -4.21 -33.61
N LEU A 139 -19.68 -5.41 -33.04
CA LEU A 139 -20.31 -6.62 -33.60
C LEU A 139 -21.84 -6.51 -33.64
N LEU A 140 -22.46 -5.94 -32.60
CA LEU A 140 -23.91 -5.68 -32.59
C LEU A 140 -24.31 -4.66 -33.66
N LEU A 141 -23.50 -3.62 -33.87
CA LEU A 141 -23.71 -2.64 -34.94
C LEU A 141 -23.63 -3.29 -36.32
N CYS A 142 -22.56 -4.06 -36.60
CA CYS A 142 -22.39 -4.79 -37.86
C CYS A 142 -23.59 -5.71 -38.12
N ARG A 143 -24.01 -6.50 -37.12
CA ARG A 143 -25.19 -7.35 -37.20
C ARG A 143 -26.45 -6.57 -37.53
N SER A 144 -26.66 -5.42 -36.89
CA SER A 144 -27.85 -4.59 -37.14
C SER A 144 -27.85 -4.00 -38.54
N CYS A 145 -26.69 -3.56 -39.04
CA CYS A 145 -26.53 -3.03 -40.38
C CYS A 145 -26.74 -4.10 -41.46
N MET A 146 -26.14 -5.29 -41.29
CA MET A 146 -26.31 -6.42 -42.22
C MET A 146 -27.75 -6.92 -42.28
N ARG A 147 -28.49 -6.89 -41.17
CA ARG A 147 -29.92 -7.23 -41.15
C ARG A 147 -30.80 -6.25 -41.92
N ARG A 148 -30.39 -4.98 -42.01
CA ARG A 148 -31.17 -3.93 -42.68
C ARG A 148 -30.99 -3.97 -44.20
N SER A 149 -29.76 -4.15 -44.67
CA SER A 149 -29.42 -4.29 -46.09
C SER A 149 -28.05 -4.93 -46.24
N TRP A 150 -27.95 -6.02 -47.01
CA TRP A 150 -26.72 -6.77 -47.17
C TRP A 150 -25.61 -5.96 -47.85
N LYS A 151 -25.92 -5.26 -48.95
CA LYS A 151 -24.93 -4.54 -49.77
C LYS A 151 -24.32 -3.34 -49.05
N SER A 152 -25.16 -2.48 -48.44
CA SER A 152 -24.67 -1.34 -47.66
C SER A 152 -24.15 -1.77 -46.29
N GLY A 153 -24.72 -2.84 -45.70
CA GLY A 153 -24.31 -3.38 -44.42
C GLY A 153 -22.90 -3.95 -44.42
N LEU A 154 -22.46 -4.58 -45.52
CA LEU A 154 -21.10 -5.09 -45.66
C LEU A 154 -20.07 -3.95 -45.62
N ALA A 155 -20.27 -2.90 -46.42
CA ALA A 155 -19.36 -1.75 -46.46
C ALA A 155 -19.28 -1.04 -45.10
N VAL A 156 -20.42 -0.81 -44.44
CA VAL A 156 -20.46 -0.21 -43.09
C VAL A 156 -19.80 -1.11 -42.06
N SER A 157 -19.96 -2.44 -42.16
CA SER A 157 -19.34 -3.38 -41.22
C SER A 157 -17.81 -3.41 -41.35
N ILE A 158 -17.27 -3.30 -42.56
CA ILE A 158 -15.81 -3.20 -42.78
C ILE A 158 -15.26 -1.93 -42.10
N LEU A 159 -15.92 -0.78 -42.32
CA LEU A 159 -15.54 0.48 -41.67
C LEU A 159 -15.68 0.40 -40.15
N ALA A 160 -16.75 -0.22 -39.65
CA ALA A 160 -17.01 -0.40 -38.23
C ALA A 160 -15.96 -1.31 -37.56
N VAL A 161 -15.50 -2.36 -38.22
CA VAL A 161 -14.43 -3.23 -37.70
C VAL A 161 -13.08 -2.52 -37.69
N LEU A 162 -12.73 -1.80 -38.77
CA LEU A 162 -11.48 -1.03 -38.83
C LEU A 162 -11.43 0.08 -37.77
N SER A 163 -12.50 0.87 -37.67
CA SER A 163 -12.63 1.90 -36.64
C SER A 163 -12.74 1.30 -35.24
N GLY A 164 -13.43 0.18 -35.08
CA GLY A 164 -13.55 -0.56 -33.84
C GLY A 164 -12.20 -1.09 -33.33
N TYR A 165 -11.36 -1.63 -34.21
CA TYR A 165 -10.00 -2.04 -33.86
C TYR A 165 -9.15 -0.84 -33.43
N TRP A 166 -9.25 0.30 -34.10
CA TRP A 166 -8.51 1.48 -33.67
C TRP A 166 -9.00 2.04 -32.31
N LEU A 167 -10.31 2.09 -32.10
CA LEU A 167 -10.92 2.65 -30.87
C LEU A 167 -10.82 1.72 -29.65
N PHE A 168 -11.03 0.41 -29.84
CA PHE A 168 -11.14 -0.57 -28.77
C PHE A 168 -10.01 -1.61 -28.77
N GLY A 169 -9.29 -1.76 -29.89
CA GLY A 169 -8.14 -2.69 -30.02
C GLY A 169 -8.52 -4.16 -29.91
N CYS A 170 -7.50 -5.00 -29.78
CA CYS A 170 -7.63 -6.27 -29.08
C CYS A 170 -7.36 -5.98 -27.59
N GLY A 171 -8.25 -6.40 -26.70
CA GLY A 171 -8.07 -6.20 -25.25
C GLY A 171 -6.70 -6.70 -24.76
N ASP A 172 -6.28 -6.28 -23.56
CA ASP A 172 -5.03 -6.78 -22.99
C ASP A 172 -5.16 -8.27 -22.63
N TRP A 173 -4.81 -9.15 -23.57
CA TRP A 173 -4.84 -10.60 -23.40
C TRP A 173 -3.59 -11.14 -22.68
N SER A 174 -2.64 -10.27 -22.31
CA SER A 174 -1.40 -10.67 -21.62
C SER A 174 -1.60 -10.91 -20.12
N SER A 175 -2.71 -10.44 -19.55
CA SER A 175 -3.06 -10.72 -18.16
C SER A 175 -3.46 -12.19 -17.98
N ARG A 176 -3.25 -12.75 -16.78
CA ARG A 176 -3.73 -14.10 -16.42
C ARG A 176 -5.17 -14.33 -16.87
N TRP A 177 -5.45 -15.55 -17.35
CA TRP A 177 -6.77 -15.98 -17.82
C TRP A 177 -7.91 -15.71 -16.82
N TYR A 178 -7.61 -15.78 -15.53
CA TYR A 178 -8.51 -15.45 -14.43
C TYR A 178 -7.69 -15.05 -13.19
N ASN A 179 -8.18 -14.09 -12.38
CA ASN A 179 -7.56 -13.74 -11.10
C ASN A 179 -8.53 -14.08 -9.96
N MET A 180 -8.10 -14.94 -9.05
CA MET A 180 -8.91 -15.21 -7.85
C MET A 180 -8.79 -14.02 -6.88
N PRO A 181 -9.88 -13.57 -6.24
CA PRO A 181 -9.80 -12.55 -5.19
C PRO A 181 -8.87 -13.02 -4.07
N ASP A 182 -7.90 -12.19 -3.73
CA ASP A 182 -6.88 -12.47 -2.72
C ASP A 182 -7.12 -11.58 -1.49
N LEU A 183 -7.78 -12.15 -0.49
CA LEU A 183 -8.14 -11.46 0.75
C LEU A 183 -6.92 -11.17 1.63
N GLY A 184 -5.85 -11.96 1.52
CA GLY A 184 -4.61 -11.70 2.23
C GLY A 184 -3.93 -10.44 1.69
N ARG A 185 -3.86 -10.31 0.37
CA ARG A 185 -3.37 -9.09 -0.27
C ARG A 185 -4.27 -7.89 -0.01
N GLU A 186 -5.59 -8.08 -0.03
CA GLU A 186 -6.55 -7.02 0.31
C GLU A 186 -6.32 -6.49 1.73
N TYR A 187 -6.06 -7.37 2.68
CA TYR A 187 -5.70 -6.99 4.05
C TYR A 187 -4.41 -6.14 4.11
N LEU A 188 -3.37 -6.51 3.37
CA LEU A 188 -2.13 -5.71 3.30
C LEU A 188 -2.38 -4.33 2.69
N LEU A 189 -3.18 -4.25 1.63
CA LEU A 189 -3.57 -2.98 1.01
C LEU A 189 -4.42 -2.12 1.95
N ALA A 190 -5.29 -2.75 2.75
CA ALA A 190 -6.08 -2.09 3.78
C ALA A 190 -5.18 -1.40 4.82
N LEU A 191 -4.20 -2.14 5.35
CA LEU A 191 -3.23 -1.59 6.32
C LEU A 191 -2.48 -0.39 5.75
N ASP A 192 -1.91 -0.54 4.55
CA ASP A 192 -1.13 0.51 3.91
C ASP A 192 -1.98 1.75 3.60
N SER A 193 -3.16 1.57 3.00
CA SER A 193 -4.06 2.66 2.63
C SER A 193 -4.59 3.42 3.86
N GLU A 194 -5.07 2.70 4.88
CA GLU A 194 -5.63 3.31 6.08
C GLU A 194 -4.54 4.02 6.91
N MET A 195 -3.31 3.48 6.91
CA MET A 195 -2.16 4.16 7.48
C MET A 195 -1.83 5.45 6.74
N TYR A 196 -1.76 5.39 5.41
CA TYR A 196 -1.47 6.54 4.55
C TYR A 196 -2.47 7.69 4.74
N PHE A 197 -3.75 7.37 4.96
CA PHE A 197 -4.78 8.38 5.25
C PHE A 197 -4.83 8.83 6.71
N GLY A 198 -3.97 8.32 7.58
CA GLY A 198 -3.94 8.68 9.01
C GLY A 198 -5.14 8.16 9.81
N ARG A 199 -5.79 7.08 9.36
CA ARG A 199 -6.97 6.49 10.02
C ARG A 199 -6.54 5.45 11.06
N SER A 200 -5.78 5.89 12.06
CA SER A 200 -5.11 5.04 13.05
C SER A 200 -6.03 4.05 13.78
N GLU A 201 -7.28 4.42 14.07
CA GLU A 201 -8.26 3.52 14.71
C GLU A 201 -8.62 2.31 13.84
N LYS A 202 -8.80 2.52 12.53
CA LYS A 202 -9.09 1.43 11.59
C LYS A 202 -7.88 0.52 11.43
N VAL A 203 -6.66 1.08 11.36
CA VAL A 203 -5.42 0.29 11.32
C VAL A 203 -5.29 -0.56 12.59
N ARG A 204 -5.54 0.01 13.78
CA ARG A 204 -5.52 -0.73 15.04
C ARG A 204 -6.50 -1.91 15.03
N LYS A 205 -7.72 -1.68 14.55
CA LYS A 205 -8.73 -2.73 14.43
C LYS A 205 -8.27 -3.86 13.48
N LEU A 206 -7.76 -3.50 12.30
CA LEU A 206 -7.22 -4.46 11.33
C LEU A 206 -6.07 -5.29 11.90
N LEU A 207 -5.18 -4.67 12.68
CA LEU A 207 -4.06 -5.37 13.33
C LEU A 207 -4.51 -6.27 14.49
N ALA A 208 -5.57 -5.92 15.20
CA ALA A 208 -6.11 -6.73 16.29
C ALA A 208 -6.91 -7.94 15.79
N GLU A 209 -7.64 -7.78 14.68
CA GLU A 209 -8.44 -8.85 14.06
C GLU A 209 -7.61 -9.73 13.11
N GLY A 210 -6.48 -9.22 12.63
CA GLY A 210 -5.63 -9.89 11.64
C GLY A 210 -4.76 -10.99 12.25
N GLU A 211 -4.89 -12.20 11.74
CA GLU A 211 -3.99 -13.33 12.11
C GLU A 211 -2.70 -13.37 11.27
N TYR A 212 -2.58 -12.48 10.27
CA TYR A 212 -1.53 -12.55 9.25
C TYR A 212 -0.17 -12.07 9.78
N ARG A 213 0.73 -13.02 10.05
CA ARG A 213 2.10 -12.73 10.50
C ARG A 213 3.04 -12.56 9.31
N SER A 214 3.41 -11.32 9.03
CA SER A 214 4.35 -10.97 7.95
C SER A 214 5.21 -9.76 8.34
N PRO A 215 6.39 -9.57 7.71
CA PRO A 215 7.16 -8.33 7.84
C PRO A 215 6.35 -7.07 7.52
N PHE A 216 5.45 -7.16 6.54
CA PHE A 216 4.57 -6.05 6.15
C PHE A 216 3.57 -5.69 7.27
N THR A 217 2.95 -6.69 7.90
CA THR A 217 2.05 -6.46 9.04
C THR A 217 2.81 -5.88 10.24
N ALA A 218 3.98 -6.43 10.55
CA ALA A 218 4.84 -5.96 11.64
C ALA A 218 5.30 -4.50 11.42
N TYR A 219 5.62 -4.14 10.17
CA TYR A 219 5.97 -2.77 9.77
C TYR A 219 4.90 -1.76 10.12
N TYR A 220 3.65 -1.99 9.72
CA TYR A 220 2.56 -1.07 10.06
C TYR A 220 2.18 -1.12 11.54
N TYR A 221 2.30 -2.27 12.20
CA TYR A 221 2.13 -2.37 13.65
C TYR A 221 3.15 -1.50 14.40
N ASN A 222 4.42 -1.61 14.05
CA ASN A 222 5.49 -0.85 14.68
C ASN A 222 5.37 0.65 14.36
N LEU A 223 5.09 1.02 13.12
CA LEU A 223 4.89 2.42 12.73
C LEU A 223 3.68 3.04 13.46
N LEU A 224 2.56 2.32 13.60
CA LEU A 224 1.40 2.80 14.35
C LEU A 224 1.73 3.05 15.82
N ASN A 225 2.44 2.13 16.48
CA ASN A 225 2.83 2.29 17.87
C ASN A 225 3.86 3.40 18.05
N ALA A 226 4.77 3.57 17.10
CA ALA A 226 5.77 4.63 17.11
C ALA A 226 5.15 6.02 16.97
N GLN A 227 4.15 6.18 16.10
CA GLN A 227 3.39 7.44 15.99
C GLN A 227 2.58 7.78 17.26
N GLN A 228 2.46 6.84 18.19
CA GLN A 228 1.77 6.99 19.48
C GLN A 228 2.74 6.99 20.66
N ASP A 229 4.05 7.13 20.41
CA ASP A 229 5.12 7.10 21.42
C ASP A 229 5.09 5.83 22.31
N ARG A 230 4.74 4.69 21.71
CA ARG A 230 4.54 3.39 22.39
C ARG A 230 5.33 2.24 21.76
N LEU A 231 6.25 2.53 20.84
CA LEU A 231 7.02 1.51 20.14
C LEU A 231 7.75 0.57 21.12
N PRO A 232 8.59 1.05 22.05
CA PRO A 232 9.29 0.16 22.97
C PRO A 232 8.35 -0.64 23.88
N ASP A 233 7.24 -0.04 24.33
CA ASP A 233 6.30 -0.69 25.25
C ASP A 233 5.49 -1.81 24.59
N ARG A 234 5.27 -1.70 23.26
CA ARG A 234 4.43 -2.62 22.48
C ARG A 234 5.22 -3.52 21.55
N LEU A 235 6.53 -3.33 21.40
CA LEU A 235 7.33 -4.08 20.43
C LEU A 235 7.19 -5.60 20.60
N MET A 236 7.24 -6.10 21.85
CA MET A 236 7.17 -7.53 22.15
C MET A 236 5.73 -8.08 22.30
N ASP A 237 4.70 -7.23 22.19
CA ASP A 237 3.31 -7.67 22.16
C ASP A 237 2.92 -8.26 20.79
N GLY A 238 3.62 -7.85 19.73
CA GLY A 238 3.37 -8.25 18.35
C GLY A 238 4.37 -9.28 17.81
N TYR A 239 4.05 -9.82 16.63
CA TYR A 239 5.00 -10.64 15.87
C TYR A 239 6.14 -9.77 15.30
N GLN A 240 7.40 -10.14 15.59
CA GLN A 240 8.57 -9.39 15.14
C GLN A 240 9.51 -10.26 14.26
N PRO A 241 9.54 -10.06 12.93
CA PRO A 241 10.46 -10.72 12.03
C PRO A 241 11.82 -9.99 11.97
N ALA A 242 12.44 -9.82 13.14
CA ALA A 242 13.65 -9.00 13.32
C ALA A 242 13.50 -7.59 12.75
N SER A 243 14.59 -6.97 12.29
CA SER A 243 14.60 -5.60 11.75
C SER A 243 13.72 -5.41 10.51
N GLN A 244 13.31 -6.48 9.81
CA GLN A 244 12.38 -6.40 8.67
C GLN A 244 10.97 -5.96 9.10
N GLY A 245 10.65 -6.12 10.39
CA GLY A 245 9.43 -5.56 10.98
C GLY A 245 9.50 -4.06 11.24
N LEU A 246 10.67 -3.42 11.16
CA LEU A 246 10.83 -1.97 11.32
C LEU A 246 11.06 -1.29 9.97
N PHE A 247 11.89 -1.90 9.12
CA PHE A 247 12.21 -1.39 7.80
C PHE A 247 11.98 -2.47 6.74
N LEU A 248 11.08 -2.18 5.81
CA LEU A 248 10.83 -3.10 4.70
C LEU A 248 12.02 -3.14 3.74
N PRO A 249 12.46 -4.35 3.32
CA PRO A 249 13.59 -4.48 2.43
C PRO A 249 13.27 -3.96 1.03
N VAL A 250 14.15 -3.11 0.50
CA VAL A 250 14.16 -2.70 -0.90
C VAL A 250 15.24 -3.51 -1.63
N ALA A 251 14.86 -4.71 -2.09
CA ALA A 251 15.77 -5.67 -2.70
C ALA A 251 15.17 -6.25 -4.00
N PRO A 252 15.98 -6.87 -4.89
CA PRO A 252 15.51 -7.42 -6.16
C PRO A 252 14.41 -8.49 -6.04
N HIS A 253 14.32 -9.18 -4.90
CA HIS A 253 13.31 -10.20 -4.61
C HIS A 253 12.09 -9.65 -3.86
N SER A 254 12.11 -8.36 -3.47
CA SER A 254 10.97 -7.73 -2.80
C SER A 254 9.81 -7.54 -3.77
N THR A 255 8.60 -7.74 -3.28
CA THR A 255 7.41 -7.38 -4.08
C THR A 255 7.34 -5.87 -4.27
N TYR A 256 6.79 -5.41 -5.38
CA TYR A 256 6.63 -3.97 -5.59
C TYR A 256 5.79 -3.33 -4.49
N LEU A 257 4.82 -4.03 -3.88
CA LEU A 257 4.04 -3.53 -2.74
C LEU A 257 4.93 -3.22 -1.53
N THR A 258 5.87 -4.11 -1.22
CA THR A 258 6.86 -3.93 -0.15
C THR A 258 7.72 -2.70 -0.41
N ILE A 259 8.23 -2.55 -1.63
CA ILE A 259 9.06 -1.40 -2.02
C ILE A 259 8.25 -0.11 -1.97
N TYR A 260 7.01 -0.14 -2.46
CA TYR A 260 6.10 1.00 -2.46
C TYR A 260 5.80 1.49 -1.05
N ALA A 261 5.54 0.58 -0.11
CA ALA A 261 5.29 0.87 1.30
C ALA A 261 6.53 1.39 2.06
N ALA A 262 7.75 0.98 1.67
CA ALA A 262 8.97 1.19 2.45
C ALA A 262 9.29 2.67 2.77
N ASN A 263 8.77 3.61 1.97
CA ASN A 263 8.98 5.05 2.17
C ASN A 263 8.31 5.61 3.44
N GLU A 264 7.24 4.99 3.94
CA GLU A 264 6.37 5.61 4.97
C GLU A 264 7.10 5.84 6.31
N VAL A 265 7.89 4.86 6.76
CA VAL A 265 8.72 4.98 7.97
C VAL A 265 9.79 6.06 7.81
N TRP A 266 10.52 6.10 6.69
CA TRP A 266 11.54 7.13 6.47
C TRP A 266 10.94 8.53 6.45
N PHE A 267 9.79 8.68 5.81
CA PHE A 267 9.04 9.94 5.79
C PHE A 267 8.52 10.33 7.18
N ALA A 268 8.12 9.35 8.00
CA ALA A 268 7.71 9.58 9.38
C ALA A 268 8.89 10.06 10.24
N LEU A 269 10.03 9.39 10.11
CA LEU A 269 11.27 9.66 10.85
C LEU A 269 11.86 11.04 10.55
N GLY A 270 11.76 11.53 9.31
CA GLY A 270 12.39 12.79 8.87
C GLY A 270 13.57 12.58 7.92
N ASP A 271 13.86 11.33 7.53
CA ASP A 271 14.88 11.04 6.52
C ASP A 271 14.29 11.13 5.12
N MET A 272 14.19 12.36 4.61
CA MET A 272 13.59 12.64 3.31
C MET A 272 14.35 12.03 2.14
N THR A 273 15.68 11.91 2.25
CA THR A 273 16.52 11.28 1.22
C THR A 273 16.19 9.80 1.07
N MET A 274 16.06 9.06 2.18
CA MET A 274 15.65 7.65 2.13
C MET A 274 14.19 7.47 1.74
N ALA A 275 13.31 8.39 2.16
CA ALA A 275 11.92 8.39 1.74
C ALA A 275 11.79 8.61 0.22
N GLU A 276 12.56 9.53 -0.35
CA GLU A 276 12.59 9.81 -1.79
C GLU A 276 13.13 8.63 -2.57
N HIS A 277 14.27 8.06 -2.14
CA HIS A 277 14.84 6.86 -2.75
C HIS A 277 13.82 5.71 -2.80
N ALA A 278 13.16 5.41 -1.68
CA ALA A 278 12.14 4.37 -1.62
C ALA A 278 10.90 4.71 -2.48
N ALA A 279 10.44 5.96 -2.49
CA ALA A 279 9.30 6.40 -3.29
C ALA A 279 9.58 6.30 -4.81
N ILE A 280 10.78 6.68 -5.26
CA ILE A 280 11.21 6.55 -6.66
C ILE A 280 11.27 5.08 -7.05
N LEU A 281 11.89 4.22 -6.24
CA LEU A 281 11.93 2.78 -6.52
C LEU A 281 10.55 2.15 -6.51
N GLY A 282 9.69 2.54 -5.57
CA GLY A 282 8.29 2.11 -5.52
C GLY A 282 7.54 2.48 -6.80
N MET A 283 7.76 3.70 -7.30
CA MET A 283 7.22 4.14 -8.58
C MET A 283 7.79 3.29 -9.72
N ILE A 284 9.11 3.13 -9.85
CA ILE A 284 9.77 2.38 -10.92
C ILE A 284 9.33 0.91 -10.97
N PHE A 285 9.18 0.24 -9.84
CA PHE A 285 8.79 -1.18 -9.82
C PHE A 285 7.27 -1.40 -9.86
N SER A 286 6.46 -0.34 -9.75
CA SER A 286 5.00 -0.46 -9.91
C SER A 286 4.62 -0.75 -11.37
N PRO A 287 3.48 -1.42 -11.64
CA PRO A 287 3.10 -1.87 -12.99
C PRO A 287 3.01 -0.76 -14.06
N HIS A 288 2.74 0.48 -13.67
CA HIS A 288 2.53 1.61 -14.60
C HIS A 288 3.60 2.69 -14.51
N HIS A 289 4.56 2.57 -13.59
CA HIS A 289 5.66 3.52 -13.41
C HIS A 289 5.27 4.99 -13.14
N THR A 290 3.98 5.26 -12.90
CA THR A 290 3.39 6.61 -12.89
C THR A 290 2.33 6.73 -11.80
N GLY A 291 2.61 6.30 -10.57
CA GLY A 291 1.61 6.29 -9.50
C GLY A 291 1.30 7.68 -8.93
N ALA A 292 0.02 8.05 -8.85
CA ALA A 292 -0.42 9.31 -8.25
C ALA A 292 0.04 9.48 -6.79
N ARG A 293 0.03 8.41 -5.98
CA ARG A 293 0.50 8.47 -4.60
C ARG A 293 2.02 8.67 -4.51
N ALA A 294 2.80 8.05 -5.39
CA ALA A 294 4.24 8.28 -5.44
C ALA A 294 4.57 9.72 -5.85
N VAL A 295 3.92 10.25 -6.89
CA VAL A 295 4.06 11.66 -7.31
C VAL A 295 3.67 12.62 -6.18
N LYS A 296 2.60 12.29 -5.44
CA LYS A 296 2.19 13.05 -4.26
C LYS A 296 3.25 13.02 -3.14
N ARG A 297 3.79 11.85 -2.81
CA ARG A 297 4.86 11.68 -1.81
C ARG A 297 6.13 12.46 -2.21
N LEU A 298 6.51 12.42 -3.49
CA LEU A 298 7.66 13.19 -4.00
C LEU A 298 7.42 14.70 -3.92
N ALA A 299 6.20 15.18 -4.18
CA ALA A 299 5.84 16.57 -3.96
C ALA A 299 5.98 16.96 -2.47
N GLU A 300 5.47 16.11 -1.56
CA GLU A 300 5.56 16.32 -0.12
C GLU A 300 7.02 16.38 0.36
N ILE A 301 7.86 15.43 -0.07
CA ILE A 301 9.28 15.39 0.28
C ILE A 301 10.00 16.67 -0.16
N ASN A 302 9.84 17.08 -1.42
CA ASN A 302 10.52 18.25 -1.95
C ASN A 302 10.04 19.56 -1.30
N LEU A 303 8.75 19.66 -0.94
CA LEU A 303 8.24 20.77 -0.15
C LEU A 303 8.86 20.81 1.26
N VAL A 304 9.00 19.65 1.91
CA VAL A 304 9.62 19.55 3.23
C VAL A 304 11.10 19.97 3.14
N ASN A 305 11.86 19.46 2.16
CA ASN A 305 13.26 19.85 1.91
C ASN A 305 13.45 21.32 1.53
N GLY A 306 12.37 22.02 1.14
CA GLY A 306 12.44 23.41 0.70
C GLY A 306 12.85 23.58 -0.77
N ASP A 307 12.97 22.48 -1.53
CA ASP A 307 13.18 22.54 -2.98
C ASP A 307 11.83 22.79 -3.69
N GLU A 308 11.48 24.06 -3.77
CA GLU A 308 10.24 24.51 -4.43
C GLU A 308 10.23 24.18 -5.92
N ALA A 309 11.38 24.19 -6.60
CA ALA A 309 11.46 23.92 -8.03
C ALA A 309 11.14 22.46 -8.34
N ALA A 310 11.74 21.53 -7.59
CA ALA A 310 11.44 20.11 -7.70
C ALA A 310 10.01 19.80 -7.25
N ALA A 311 9.54 20.39 -6.16
CA ALA A 311 8.15 20.25 -5.71
C ALA A 311 7.15 20.68 -6.80
N MET A 312 7.41 21.81 -7.45
CA MET A 312 6.54 22.35 -8.51
C MET A 312 6.42 21.42 -9.71
N LYS A 313 7.44 20.60 -10.03
CA LYS A 313 7.34 19.58 -11.08
C LYS A 313 6.20 18.59 -10.79
N TYR A 314 6.16 18.05 -9.57
CA TYR A 314 5.14 17.09 -9.17
C TYR A 314 3.78 17.73 -8.93
N LEU A 315 3.73 18.91 -8.31
CA LEU A 315 2.48 19.64 -8.08
C LEU A 315 1.79 20.00 -9.40
N ARG A 316 2.55 20.44 -10.43
CA ARG A 316 1.99 20.75 -11.76
C ARG A 316 1.37 19.52 -12.42
N LEU A 317 1.96 18.33 -12.26
CA LEU A 317 1.35 17.08 -12.74
C LEU A 317 0.01 16.82 -12.04
N LEU A 318 0.00 16.90 -10.71
CA LEU A 318 -1.20 16.65 -9.90
C LEU A 318 -2.31 17.68 -10.15
N GLN A 319 -1.97 18.93 -10.47
CA GLN A 319 -2.93 19.96 -10.89
C GLN A 319 -3.67 19.62 -12.19
N LYS A 320 -3.13 18.75 -13.03
CA LYS A 320 -3.76 18.27 -14.26
C LYS A 320 -4.63 17.02 -14.03
N THR A 321 -4.82 16.57 -12.80
CA THR A 321 -5.75 15.48 -12.47
C THR A 321 -7.11 16.05 -12.04
N MET A 322 -8.17 15.23 -11.94
CA MET A 322 -9.41 15.71 -11.29
C MET A 322 -9.32 15.60 -9.77
N CYS A 323 -8.85 14.46 -9.25
CA CYS A 323 -8.93 14.11 -7.84
C CYS A 323 -7.87 14.80 -6.96
N TYR A 324 -6.67 15.11 -7.50
CA TYR A 324 -5.58 15.71 -6.74
C TYR A 324 -5.40 17.21 -7.00
N ARG A 325 -6.16 17.81 -7.91
CA ARG A 325 -6.00 19.22 -8.29
C ARG A 325 -6.09 20.16 -7.10
N ASP A 326 -7.11 19.99 -6.27
CA ASP A 326 -7.36 20.87 -5.12
C ASP A 326 -6.37 20.60 -3.98
N TRP A 327 -5.90 19.35 -3.86
CA TRP A 327 -4.81 19.01 -2.94
C TRP A 327 -3.50 19.70 -3.35
N ALA A 328 -3.17 19.67 -4.65
CA ALA A 328 -1.96 20.27 -5.19
C ALA A 328 -2.02 21.81 -5.13
N GLY A 329 -3.17 22.40 -5.47
CA GLY A 329 -3.37 23.85 -5.44
C GLY A 329 -3.11 24.49 -4.08
N ARG A 330 -3.53 23.81 -3.00
CA ARG A 330 -3.31 24.24 -1.60
C ARG A 330 -1.87 24.06 -1.10
N ARG A 331 -0.99 23.45 -1.89
CA ARG A 331 0.41 23.14 -1.55
C ARG A 331 1.42 23.84 -2.45
N ILE A 332 0.96 24.65 -3.40
CA ILE A 332 1.84 25.47 -4.24
C ILE A 332 2.55 26.51 -3.37
N PRO A 333 3.89 26.61 -3.47
CA PRO A 333 4.65 27.67 -2.82
C PRO A 333 4.04 29.06 -3.04
N GLY A 334 3.87 29.83 -1.97
CA GLY A 334 3.21 31.14 -1.98
C GLY A 334 1.68 31.11 -2.00
N LYS A 335 1.05 29.93 -2.13
CA LYS A 335 -0.41 29.72 -2.04
C LYS A 335 -0.78 28.66 -0.99
N GLN A 336 0.15 28.30 -0.12
CA GLN A 336 -0.06 27.30 0.91
C GLN A 336 -1.10 27.78 1.93
N THR A 337 -1.98 26.88 2.35
CA THR A 337 -2.90 27.15 3.47
C THR A 337 -2.13 27.15 4.80
N ALA A 338 -2.66 27.82 5.83
CA ALA A 338 -2.04 27.85 7.16
C ALA A 338 -1.78 26.44 7.73
N GLU A 339 -2.72 25.51 7.51
CA GLU A 339 -2.57 24.10 7.90
C GLU A 339 -1.35 23.43 7.22
N VAL A 340 -1.13 23.71 5.93
CA VAL A 340 0.00 23.17 5.18
C VAL A 340 1.31 23.78 5.69
N CYS A 341 1.34 25.08 5.96
CA CYS A 341 2.53 25.75 6.54
C CYS A 341 2.90 25.14 7.89
N GLN A 342 1.94 24.99 8.80
CA GLN A 342 2.17 24.38 10.12
C GLN A 342 2.61 22.92 10.01
N TRP A 343 2.09 22.18 9.03
CA TRP A 343 2.55 20.81 8.75
C TRP A 343 3.99 20.78 8.23
N LEU A 344 4.36 21.68 7.31
CA LEU A 344 5.71 21.80 6.79
C LEU A 344 6.72 22.19 7.87
N GLU A 345 6.38 23.18 8.71
CA GLU A 345 7.21 23.60 9.84
C GLU A 345 7.52 22.42 10.76
N ARG A 346 6.49 21.67 11.19
CA ARG A 346 6.67 20.48 12.04
C ARG A 346 7.54 19.41 11.37
N LYS A 347 7.38 19.19 10.06
CA LYS A 347 8.19 18.20 9.33
C LYS A 347 9.64 18.63 9.15
N ARG A 348 9.89 19.93 8.95
CA ARG A 348 11.23 20.49 8.80
C ARG A 348 12.07 20.39 10.07
N LEU A 349 11.43 20.42 11.26
CA LEU A 349 12.11 20.17 12.54
C LEU A 349 12.72 18.75 12.66
N LEU A 350 12.33 17.82 11.79
CA LEU A 350 12.86 16.45 11.80
C LEU A 350 14.03 16.27 10.82
N LEU A 351 14.34 17.26 9.96
CA LEU A 351 15.35 17.11 8.92
C LEU A 351 16.76 17.17 9.48
N PRO A 352 17.69 16.33 8.99
CA PRO A 352 19.10 16.51 9.32
C PRO A 352 19.61 17.85 8.74
N ALA A 353 20.47 18.55 9.47
CA ALA A 353 21.05 19.82 9.03
C ALA A 353 22.21 19.65 8.05
N THR A 354 22.73 18.44 7.90
CA THR A 354 23.94 18.13 7.13
C THR A 354 23.72 16.91 6.24
N ASP A 355 24.45 16.84 5.12
CA ASP A 355 24.40 15.71 4.19
C ASP A 355 25.37 14.59 4.58
N THR A 356 25.05 13.36 4.18
CA THR A 356 25.91 12.18 4.37
C THR A 356 25.96 11.32 3.12
N LEU A 357 27.15 10.80 2.81
CA LEU A 357 27.32 9.70 1.85
C LEU A 357 27.14 8.37 2.57
N ARG A 358 26.11 7.60 2.19
CA ARG A 358 25.79 6.32 2.82
C ARG A 358 25.13 5.35 1.85
N SER A 359 25.28 4.07 2.13
CA SER A 359 24.54 3.02 1.45
C SER A 359 23.08 3.02 1.91
N SER A 360 22.14 2.74 1.00
CA SER A 360 20.72 2.58 1.34
C SER A 360 20.46 1.41 2.29
N ALA A 361 21.42 0.49 2.43
CA ALA A 361 21.35 -0.63 3.36
C ALA A 361 21.83 -0.28 4.79
N ASP A 362 22.50 0.86 4.97
CA ASP A 362 23.06 1.28 6.27
C ASP A 362 22.03 2.10 7.06
N ILE A 363 21.05 1.37 7.59
CA ILE A 363 19.95 1.93 8.40
C ILE A 363 20.50 2.58 9.69
N PRO A 364 21.39 1.94 10.48
CA PRO A 364 21.92 2.57 11.70
C PRO A 364 22.64 3.87 11.44
N LEU A 365 23.47 3.95 10.39
CA LEU A 365 24.14 5.20 10.03
C LEU A 365 23.14 6.32 9.72
N SER A 366 22.04 5.98 9.03
CA SER A 366 20.98 6.94 8.71
C SER A 366 20.30 7.50 9.96
N LEU A 367 19.95 6.62 10.89
CA LEU A 367 19.27 7.00 12.15
C LEU A 367 20.19 7.76 13.10
N ARG A 368 21.45 7.34 13.26
CA ARG A 368 22.44 8.06 14.08
C ARG A 368 22.69 9.46 13.54
N HIS A 369 22.78 9.60 12.22
CA HIS A 369 22.93 10.91 11.58
C HIS A 369 21.73 11.82 11.87
N LEU A 370 20.52 11.28 11.73
CA LEU A 370 19.28 11.98 12.01
C LEU A 370 19.23 12.47 13.47
N LEU A 371 19.59 11.61 14.43
CA LEU A 371 19.56 11.91 15.86
C LEU A 371 20.63 12.90 16.32
N ARG A 372 21.83 12.86 15.75
CA ARG A 372 22.89 13.84 16.06
C ARG A 372 22.51 15.25 15.65
N ASN A 373 21.72 15.39 14.59
CA ASN A 373 21.19 16.68 14.15
C ASN A 373 19.90 17.05 14.90
N ASN A 374 19.07 16.05 15.25
CA ASN A 374 17.78 16.23 15.95
C ASN A 374 17.66 15.30 17.17
N PRO A 375 18.29 15.65 18.32
CA PRO A 375 18.31 14.78 19.50
C PRO A 375 16.92 14.55 20.12
N ASP A 376 15.98 15.47 19.89
CA ASP A 376 14.62 15.39 20.42
C ASP A 376 13.68 14.53 19.55
N ASN A 377 14.17 13.95 18.45
CA ASN A 377 13.39 13.05 17.60
C ASN A 377 13.23 11.67 18.27
N THR A 378 12.26 11.57 19.18
CA THR A 378 11.95 10.35 19.94
C THR A 378 11.64 9.17 19.02
N LEU A 379 10.91 9.41 17.94
CA LEU A 379 10.54 8.37 16.97
C LEU A 379 11.78 7.75 16.33
N ALA A 380 12.76 8.55 15.90
CA ALA A 380 14.02 8.04 15.37
C ALA A 380 14.89 7.31 16.41
N CYS A 381 14.89 7.80 17.64
CA CYS A 381 15.60 7.18 18.75
C CYS A 381 15.02 5.79 19.02
N ASP A 382 13.70 5.68 19.14
CA ASP A 382 13.04 4.42 19.40
C ASP A 382 13.25 3.42 18.27
N TYR A 383 13.20 3.87 17.00
CA TYR A 383 13.49 3.02 15.85
C TYR A 383 14.93 2.50 15.84
N LEU A 384 15.93 3.33 16.19
CA LEU A 384 17.33 2.90 16.27
C LEU A 384 17.52 1.83 17.35
N LEU A 385 17.07 2.12 18.57
CA LEU A 385 17.21 1.20 19.70
C LEU A 385 16.46 -0.11 19.46
N CYS A 386 15.24 -0.05 18.94
CA CYS A 386 14.48 -1.25 18.61
C CYS A 386 15.13 -2.03 17.45
N PHE A 387 15.75 -1.35 16.48
CA PHE A 387 16.47 -2.00 15.38
C PHE A 387 17.64 -2.84 15.89
N ASP A 388 18.47 -2.28 16.78
CA ASP A 388 19.58 -3.00 17.39
C ASP A 388 19.10 -4.19 18.20
N LEU A 389 18.07 -4.00 19.03
CA LEU A 389 17.48 -5.05 19.85
C LEU A 389 16.89 -6.19 18.98
N LEU A 390 16.12 -5.87 17.93
CA LEU A 390 15.54 -6.90 17.07
C LEU A 390 16.58 -7.69 16.28
N ASN A 391 17.73 -7.07 15.98
CA ASN A 391 18.89 -7.75 15.38
C ASN A 391 19.78 -8.46 16.41
N LYS A 392 19.46 -8.36 17.71
CA LYS A 392 20.24 -8.91 18.83
C LYS A 392 21.65 -8.33 18.95
N ASP A 393 21.87 -7.12 18.40
CA ASP A 393 23.14 -6.41 18.54
C ASP A 393 23.12 -5.57 19.83
N ILE A 394 23.35 -6.27 20.94
CA ILE A 394 23.33 -5.68 22.28
C ILE A 394 24.46 -4.65 22.47
N GLY A 395 25.57 -4.80 21.74
CA GLY A 395 26.69 -3.86 21.78
C GLY A 395 26.33 -2.52 21.14
N ALA A 396 25.77 -2.56 19.92
CA ALA A 396 25.25 -1.38 19.24
C ALA A 396 24.16 -0.70 20.07
N PHE A 397 23.18 -1.47 20.55
CA PHE A 397 22.09 -0.98 21.39
C PHE A 397 22.60 -0.20 22.61
N ALA A 398 23.55 -0.76 23.38
CA ALA A 398 24.05 -0.10 24.58
C ALA A 398 24.84 1.18 24.27
N GLY A 399 25.55 1.21 23.13
CA GLY A 399 26.23 2.41 22.63
C GLY A 399 25.25 3.50 22.24
N ASP A 400 24.26 3.16 21.42
CA ASP A 400 23.24 4.11 20.94
C ASP A 400 22.31 4.58 22.07
N TYR A 401 21.97 3.71 23.03
CA TYR A 401 21.21 4.09 24.22
C TYR A 401 21.98 5.12 25.04
N ARG A 402 23.29 4.93 25.23
CA ARG A 402 24.15 5.86 25.97
C ARG A 402 24.22 7.22 25.28
N GLU A 403 24.36 7.24 23.96
CA GLU A 403 24.47 8.47 23.18
C GLU A 403 23.15 9.26 23.15
N PHE A 404 22.02 8.58 22.93
CA PHE A 404 20.76 9.27 22.59
C PHE A 404 19.66 9.19 23.66
N ALA A 405 19.66 8.19 24.56
CA ALA A 405 18.53 7.92 25.46
C ALA A 405 18.86 7.96 26.97
N ALA A 406 20.14 7.97 27.37
CA ALA A 406 20.57 7.84 28.77
C ALA A 406 20.02 8.90 29.74
N LYS A 407 19.51 10.03 29.25
CA LYS A 407 18.93 11.09 30.08
C LYS A 407 17.54 10.76 30.64
N LYS A 408 16.89 9.72 30.12
CA LYS A 408 15.54 9.30 30.50
C LYS A 408 15.60 7.95 31.23
N PHE A 409 14.57 7.67 32.04
CA PHE A 409 14.39 6.33 32.57
C PHE A 409 14.15 5.35 31.42
N PRO A 410 14.82 4.19 31.40
CA PRO A 410 14.61 3.20 30.36
C PRO A 410 13.17 2.69 30.40
N SER A 411 12.56 2.56 29.22
CA SER A 411 11.36 1.74 29.07
C SER A 411 11.66 0.30 29.51
N ARG A 412 10.62 -0.49 29.77
CA ARG A 412 10.78 -1.90 30.14
C ARG A 412 11.67 -2.64 29.13
N LEU A 413 11.40 -2.47 27.83
CA LEU A 413 12.18 -3.09 26.76
C LEU A 413 13.67 -2.73 26.82
N TYR A 414 13.98 -1.45 27.04
CA TYR A 414 15.36 -0.98 27.09
C TYR A 414 16.07 -1.44 28.36
N ALA A 415 15.38 -1.44 29.50
CA ALA A 415 15.89 -2.02 30.74
C ALA A 415 16.24 -3.50 30.55
N GLU A 416 15.35 -4.27 29.93
CA GLU A 416 15.58 -5.69 29.62
C GLU A 416 16.83 -5.90 28.74
N GLY A 417 17.03 -5.07 27.70
CA GLY A 417 18.21 -5.12 26.83
C GLY A 417 19.51 -4.69 27.54
N LEU A 418 19.46 -3.66 28.39
CA LEU A 418 20.61 -3.18 29.16
C LEU A 418 21.09 -4.25 30.15
N LEU A 419 20.16 -5.02 30.75
CA LEU A 419 20.54 -6.12 31.64
C LEU A 419 21.29 -7.24 30.92
N ILE A 420 20.90 -7.57 29.68
CA ILE A 420 21.66 -8.54 28.87
C ILE A 420 23.08 -8.00 28.60
N TYR A 421 23.22 -6.72 28.25
CA TYR A 421 24.52 -6.09 28.02
C TYR A 421 25.42 -6.14 29.27
N LEU A 422 24.87 -5.78 30.43
CA LEU A 422 25.59 -5.73 31.70
C LEU A 422 25.98 -7.13 32.18
N ALA A 423 25.08 -8.11 32.05
CA ALA A 423 25.37 -9.51 32.35
C ALA A 423 26.50 -10.06 31.46
N GLY A 424 26.46 -9.77 30.15
CA GLY A 424 27.51 -10.15 29.20
C GLY A 424 28.88 -9.56 29.52
N LYS A 425 28.91 -8.35 30.11
CA LYS A 425 30.13 -7.68 30.57
C LYS A 425 30.60 -8.07 31.97
N LYS A 426 29.80 -8.84 32.72
CA LYS A 426 30.02 -9.11 34.14
C LYS A 426 30.21 -7.82 34.95
N ALA A 427 29.36 -6.83 34.66
CA ALA A 427 29.37 -5.51 35.30
C ALA A 427 29.15 -5.63 36.83
N SER A 428 29.78 -4.74 37.60
CA SER A 428 29.54 -4.68 39.05
C SER A 428 28.18 -4.08 39.37
N LEU A 429 27.68 -4.29 40.60
CA LEU A 429 26.42 -3.67 41.06
C LEU A 429 26.44 -2.14 40.92
N ASP A 430 27.57 -1.50 41.26
CA ASP A 430 27.77 -0.06 41.09
C ASP A 430 27.67 0.40 39.62
N GLU A 431 28.03 -0.46 38.67
CA GLU A 431 27.86 -0.17 37.25
C GLU A 431 26.40 -0.30 36.83
N VAL A 432 25.66 -1.28 37.37
CA VAL A 432 24.22 -1.47 37.11
C VAL A 432 23.40 -0.27 37.60
N GLU A 433 23.71 0.27 38.78
CA GLU A 433 23.02 1.42 39.36
C GLU A 433 23.09 2.67 38.47
N LYS A 434 24.17 2.85 37.70
CA LYS A 434 24.35 4.00 36.80
C LYS A 434 23.37 4.04 35.64
N TRP A 435 22.69 2.94 35.33
CA TRP A 435 21.76 2.85 34.21
C TRP A 435 20.30 3.10 34.60
N ASN A 436 20.02 3.42 35.86
CA ASN A 436 18.67 3.75 36.36
C ASN A 436 17.61 2.69 36.01
N ILE A 437 18.01 1.41 36.07
CA ILE A 437 17.12 0.28 35.75
C ILE A 437 16.08 0.11 36.87
N PRO A 438 14.78 -0.02 36.56
CA PRO A 438 13.76 -0.21 37.58
C PRO A 438 14.01 -1.48 38.42
N PRO A 439 13.90 -1.42 39.76
CA PRO A 439 14.16 -2.57 40.65
C PRO A 439 13.32 -3.81 40.30
N GLN A 440 12.06 -3.61 39.91
CA GLN A 440 11.18 -4.69 39.48
C GLN A 440 11.77 -5.50 38.31
N VAL A 441 12.42 -4.83 37.34
CA VAL A 441 12.98 -5.50 36.16
C VAL A 441 14.25 -6.28 36.55
N LEU A 442 15.02 -5.81 37.54
CA LEU A 442 16.17 -6.54 38.10
C LEU A 442 15.75 -7.83 38.80
N ASP A 443 14.67 -7.79 39.59
CA ASP A 443 14.13 -8.97 40.27
C ASP A 443 13.60 -9.99 39.25
N GLU A 444 12.83 -9.54 38.27
CA GLU A 444 12.33 -10.38 37.17
C GLU A 444 13.47 -11.00 36.35
N PHE A 445 14.57 -10.27 36.13
CA PHE A 445 15.73 -10.77 35.40
C PHE A 445 16.47 -11.87 36.17
N SER A 446 16.61 -11.69 37.48
CA SER A 446 17.22 -12.68 38.36
C SER A 446 16.37 -13.96 38.41
N GLU A 447 15.05 -13.81 38.51
CA GLU A 447 14.12 -14.94 38.45
C GLU A 447 14.16 -15.65 37.09
N TYR A 448 14.13 -14.90 35.99
CA TYR A 448 14.24 -15.44 34.63
C TYR A 448 15.53 -16.24 34.45
N THR A 449 16.68 -15.69 34.86
CA THR A 449 17.99 -16.34 34.73
C THR A 449 18.05 -17.63 35.51
N ARG A 450 17.59 -17.63 36.77
CA ARG A 450 17.51 -18.85 37.60
C ARG A 450 16.64 -19.92 36.96
N LEU A 451 15.48 -19.55 36.41
CA LEU A 451 14.57 -20.50 35.75
C LEU A 451 15.14 -21.00 34.42
N TYR A 452 15.82 -20.15 33.67
CA TYR A 452 16.48 -20.52 32.43
C TYR A 452 17.58 -21.56 32.68
N GLU A 453 18.44 -21.32 33.68
CA GLU A 453 19.50 -22.24 34.10
C GLU A 453 18.93 -23.55 34.67
N ALA A 454 17.91 -23.49 35.53
CA ALA A 454 17.30 -24.67 36.13
C ALA A 454 16.59 -25.59 35.13
N ASN A 455 16.25 -25.09 33.94
CA ASN A 455 15.61 -25.85 32.86
C ASN A 455 16.59 -26.16 31.70
N ASP A 456 17.90 -26.06 31.92
CA ASP A 456 18.95 -26.31 30.90
C ASP A 456 18.72 -25.52 29.60
N GLY A 457 18.21 -24.28 29.72
CA GLY A 457 17.89 -23.40 28.60
C GLY A 457 16.58 -23.71 27.87
N ASN A 458 15.78 -24.69 28.31
CA ASN A 458 14.47 -24.97 27.72
C ASN A 458 13.47 -23.84 28.01
N GLY A 459 12.97 -23.19 26.96
CA GLY A 459 12.06 -22.04 27.06
C GLY A 459 10.59 -22.38 27.30
N ALA A 460 10.18 -23.63 27.12
CA ALA A 460 8.76 -24.00 27.22
C ALA A 460 8.11 -23.61 28.56
N PRO A 461 8.76 -23.82 29.73
CA PRO A 461 8.20 -23.41 31.03
C PRO A 461 8.18 -21.88 31.22
N LEU A 462 9.07 -21.16 30.54
CA LEU A 462 9.22 -19.71 30.65
C LEU A 462 8.25 -18.94 29.74
N GLN A 463 7.73 -19.58 28.69
CA GLN A 463 6.89 -18.96 27.66
C GLN A 463 5.65 -18.25 28.24
N ALA A 464 4.98 -18.86 29.23
CA ALA A 464 3.73 -18.31 29.78
C ALA A 464 3.93 -16.99 30.53
N LYS A 465 5.03 -16.87 31.29
CA LYS A 465 5.34 -15.68 32.10
C LYS A 465 6.20 -14.67 31.35
N TYR A 466 7.20 -15.14 30.61
CA TYR A 466 8.22 -14.31 29.98
C TYR A 466 8.18 -14.29 28.46
N GLY A 467 7.21 -14.96 27.82
CA GLY A 467 7.15 -15.06 26.35
C GLY A 467 7.02 -13.72 25.61
N LYS A 468 6.68 -12.64 26.33
CA LYS A 468 6.59 -11.26 25.83
C LYS A 468 7.75 -10.36 26.27
N THR A 469 8.78 -10.91 26.91
CA THR A 469 9.97 -10.13 27.26
C THR A 469 11.00 -10.20 26.15
N TYR A 470 11.84 -9.18 26.09
CA TYR A 470 12.98 -9.17 25.19
C TYR A 470 13.98 -10.27 25.51
N TRP A 471 14.13 -10.68 26.77
CA TRP A 471 14.99 -11.82 27.14
C TRP A 471 14.58 -13.11 26.42
N PHE A 472 13.28 -13.37 26.38
CA PHE A 472 12.74 -14.53 25.69
C PHE A 472 12.95 -14.45 24.18
N TYR A 473 12.72 -13.28 23.58
CA TYR A 473 13.05 -13.03 22.18
C TYR A 473 14.56 -13.23 21.91
N PHE A 474 15.42 -12.71 22.77
CA PHE A 474 16.87 -12.76 22.65
C PHE A 474 17.40 -14.20 22.70
N HIS A 475 16.86 -15.06 23.57
CA HIS A 475 17.26 -16.47 23.63
C HIS A 475 16.63 -17.34 22.53
N TYR A 476 15.34 -17.18 22.23
CA TYR A 476 14.60 -18.17 21.44
C TYR A 476 14.27 -17.76 20.00
N ALA A 477 14.29 -16.47 19.66
CA ALA A 477 14.02 -16.05 18.28
C ALA A 477 15.16 -16.52 17.35
N THR A 478 14.82 -17.24 16.29
CA THR A 478 15.80 -17.71 15.30
C THR A 478 15.87 -16.74 14.11
N MET A 479 17.06 -16.21 13.87
CA MET A 479 17.33 -15.38 12.69
C MET A 479 17.51 -16.32 11.49
N LYS A 480 16.45 -16.55 10.71
CA LYS A 480 16.63 -17.21 9.41
C LYS A 480 17.44 -16.28 8.52
N LYS A 481 18.71 -16.61 8.25
CA LYS A 481 19.46 -15.96 7.17
C LYS A 481 18.68 -16.21 5.88
N GLY A 482 18.19 -15.14 5.26
CA GLY A 482 17.55 -15.21 3.95
C GLY A 482 18.49 -15.90 2.97
N LYS A 483 17.96 -16.84 2.18
CA LYS A 483 18.66 -17.40 1.02
C LYS A 483 18.71 -16.37 -0.10
#